data_AF-A0A933HUQ9-F1
#
_entry.id   AF-A0A933HUQ9-F1
#
_cell.length_a   1.000
_cell.length_b   1.000
_cell.length_c   1.000
_cell.angle_alpha   90.00
_cell.angle_beta   90.00
_cell.angle_gamma   90.00
#
_symmetry.space_group_name_H-M   'P 1'
#
loop_
_entity.id
_entity.type
_entity.pdbx_description
1 polymer ?
#
loop_
_entity_poly.entity_id
_entity_poly.type
_entity_poly.pdbx_seq_one_letter_code
_entity_poly.pdbx_strand_id
1 'polypeptide(L)'
;MLLLPMFVFFLYAFAKIFAALVLIQKMEIASYYAARRWQLESHRNYAYVGHDEGVLAIDIKKRVADYLGYGTPIGKFLDLDGGAPVLTIERTQVWQVVYLRVRTKPVAVSWMYKSKGFDFEITKYVPNRDRPIAFELPGMK
;
A
#
# COMPACT_ATOMS: atom_id res chain seq x y z
N MET A 1 23.57 35.97 -12.72
CA MET A 1 23.42 34.58 -13.22
C MET A 1 22.85 33.60 -12.17
N LEU A 2 22.06 34.07 -11.19
CA LEU A 2 21.44 33.22 -10.16
C LEU A 2 19.99 32.80 -10.47
N LEU A 3 19.35 33.43 -11.47
CA LEU A 3 17.96 33.17 -11.82
C LEU A 3 17.75 31.73 -12.34
N LEU A 4 18.63 31.27 -13.24
CA LEU A 4 18.56 29.94 -13.83
C LEU A 4 18.68 28.82 -12.77
N PRO A 5 19.72 28.78 -11.91
CA PRO A 5 19.82 27.73 -10.89
C PRO A 5 18.69 27.79 -9.85
N MET A 6 18.21 28.99 -9.52
CA MET A 6 17.07 29.15 -8.61
C MET A 6 15.77 28.59 -9.22
N PHE A 7 15.51 28.85 -10.51
CA PHE A 7 14.34 28.33 -11.22
C PHE A 7 14.34 26.80 -11.32
N VAL A 8 15.49 26.20 -11.65
CA VAL A 8 15.63 24.73 -11.75
C VAL A 8 15.38 24.05 -10.40
N PHE A 9 15.84 24.66 -9.29
CA PHE A 9 15.55 24.17 -7.95
C PHE A 9 14.04 24.13 -7.65
N PHE A 10 13.32 25.22 -7.95
CA PHE A 10 11.87 25.25 -7.75
C PHE A 10 11.15 24.21 -8.61
N LEU A 11 11.54 24.06 -9.87
CA LEU A 11 10.94 23.06 -10.76
C LEU A 11 11.11 21.64 -10.21
N TYR A 12 12.31 21.31 -9.71
CA TYR A 12 12.57 20.04 -9.06
C TYR A 12 11.70 19.84 -7.81
N ALA A 13 11.61 20.86 -6.94
CA ALA A 13 10.80 20.81 -5.73
C ALA A 13 9.29 20.60 -6.06
N PHE A 14 8.75 21.32 -7.04
CA PHE A 14 7.37 21.16 -7.48
C PHE A 14 7.12 19.77 -8.08
N ALA A 15 8.05 19.25 -8.89
CA ALA A 15 7.94 17.92 -9.45
C ALA A 15 7.88 16.84 -8.35
N LYS A 16 8.65 16.99 -7.27
CA LYS A 16 8.62 16.08 -6.12
C LYS A 16 7.31 16.14 -5.33
N ILE A 17 6.78 17.34 -5.08
CA ILE A 17 5.47 17.51 -4.43
C ILE A 17 4.37 16.88 -5.28
N PHE A 18 4.40 17.14 -6.59
CA PHE A 18 3.46 16.55 -7.54
C PHE A 18 3.55 15.01 -7.57
N ALA A 19 4.77 14.45 -7.59
CA ALA A 19 4.98 13.01 -7.51
C ALA A 19 4.38 12.41 -6.22
N ALA A 20 4.55 13.09 -5.07
CA ALA A 20 3.95 12.65 -3.81
C ALA A 20 2.41 12.67 -3.85
N LEU A 21 1.79 13.67 -4.47
CA LEU A 21 0.33 13.73 -4.64
C LEU A 21 -0.18 12.59 -5.53
N VAL A 22 0.49 12.35 -6.66
CA VAL A 22 0.16 11.22 -7.56
C VAL A 22 0.31 9.89 -6.83
N LEU A 23 1.33 9.74 -5.99
CA LEU A 23 1.54 8.54 -5.20
C LEU A 23 0.35 8.29 -4.26
N ILE A 24 -0.07 9.29 -3.49
CA ILE A 24 -1.22 9.18 -2.56
C ILE A 24 -2.49 8.77 -3.32
N GLN A 25 -2.76 9.39 -4.47
CA GLN A 25 -3.91 9.05 -5.30
C GLN A 25 -3.86 7.61 -5.82
N LYS A 26 -2.70 7.18 -6.31
CA LYS A 26 -2.51 5.79 -6.75
C LYS A 26 -2.66 4.80 -5.59
N MET A 27 -2.13 5.12 -4.41
CA MET A 27 -2.30 4.27 -3.24
C MET A 27 -3.77 4.16 -2.82
N GLU A 28 -4.54 5.24 -2.90
CA GLU A 28 -5.97 5.22 -2.58
C GLU A 28 -6.73 4.27 -3.52
N ILE A 29 -6.53 4.38 -4.83
CA ILE A 29 -7.16 3.50 -5.83
C ILE A 29 -6.70 2.04 -5.64
N ALA A 30 -5.41 1.83 -5.42
CA ALA A 30 -4.84 0.49 -5.21
C ALA A 30 -5.40 -0.18 -3.95
N SER A 31 -5.53 0.58 -2.85
CA SER A 31 -6.09 0.08 -1.60
C SER A 31 -7.57 -0.29 -1.75
N TYR A 32 -8.33 0.51 -2.50
CA TYR A 32 -9.73 0.21 -2.80
C TYR A 32 -9.88 -1.05 -3.67
N TYR A 33 -9.04 -1.19 -4.69
CA TYR A 33 -8.99 -2.41 -5.52
C TYR A 33 -8.67 -3.65 -4.68
N ALA A 34 -7.62 -3.59 -3.85
CA ALA A 34 -7.20 -4.71 -3.00
C ALA A 34 -8.31 -5.13 -2.03
N ALA A 35 -8.91 -4.14 -1.35
CA ALA A 35 -10.03 -4.33 -0.45
C ALA A 35 -11.23 -4.99 -1.15
N ARG A 36 -11.64 -4.47 -2.31
CA ARG A 36 -12.78 -5.00 -3.06
C ARG A 36 -12.53 -6.40 -3.58
N ARG A 37 -11.34 -6.67 -4.13
CA ARG A 37 -11.01 -7.99 -4.65
C ARG A 37 -10.98 -9.04 -3.55
N TRP A 38 -10.38 -8.71 -2.42
CA TRP A 38 -10.40 -9.56 -1.25
C TRP A 38 -11.83 -9.82 -0.74
N GLN A 39 -12.70 -8.81 -0.72
CA GLN A 39 -14.11 -8.98 -0.34
C GLN A 39 -14.85 -10.01 -1.21
N LEU A 40 -14.59 -10.00 -2.51
CA LEU A 40 -15.31 -10.82 -3.48
C LEU A 40 -14.78 -12.26 -3.53
N GLU A 41 -13.46 -12.42 -3.48
CA GLU A 41 -12.77 -13.70 -3.74
C GLU A 41 -12.35 -14.43 -2.47
N SER A 42 -12.31 -13.78 -1.30
CA SER A 42 -11.97 -14.49 -0.05
C SER A 42 -13.03 -15.52 0.31
N HIS A 43 -12.55 -16.71 0.68
CA HIS A 43 -13.43 -17.81 1.01
C HIS A 43 -14.10 -17.59 2.38
N ARG A 44 -15.39 -17.93 2.44
CA ARG A 44 -16.20 -17.85 3.66
C ARG A 44 -15.75 -18.87 4.72
N ASN A 45 -15.31 -20.05 4.27
CA ASN A 45 -14.93 -21.17 5.13
C ASN A 45 -13.46 -21.09 5.56
N TYR A 46 -13.21 -21.32 6.86
CA TYR A 46 -11.88 -21.32 7.47
C TYR A 46 -10.93 -22.36 6.85
N ALA A 47 -11.47 -23.48 6.35
CA ALA A 47 -10.66 -24.53 5.70
C ALA A 47 -9.84 -24.04 4.49
N TYR A 48 -10.23 -22.92 3.87
CA TYR A 48 -9.55 -22.34 2.70
C TYR A 48 -8.71 -21.10 3.04
N VAL A 49 -8.49 -20.79 4.32
CA VAL A 49 -7.65 -19.65 4.76
C VAL A 49 -6.24 -19.73 4.16
N GLY A 50 -5.64 -20.93 4.14
CA GLY A 50 -4.31 -21.12 3.55
C GLY A 50 -4.25 -20.84 2.04
N HIS A 51 -5.35 -21.07 1.32
CA HIS A 51 -5.43 -20.72 -0.10
C HIS A 51 -5.59 -19.20 -0.31
N ASP A 52 -6.40 -18.55 0.52
CA ASP A 52 -6.58 -17.09 0.46
C ASP A 52 -5.27 -16.34 0.77
N GLU A 53 -4.53 -16.77 1.78
CA GLU A 53 -3.25 -16.17 2.15
C GLU A 53 -2.12 -16.56 1.18
N GLY A 54 -2.11 -17.80 0.70
CA GLY A 54 -1.05 -18.32 -0.17
C GLY A 54 -1.20 -18.00 -1.65
N VAL A 55 -2.41 -17.74 -2.15
CA VAL A 55 -2.67 -17.53 -3.59
C VAL A 55 -3.30 -16.17 -3.84
N LEU A 56 -4.45 -15.90 -3.21
CA LEU A 56 -5.22 -14.67 -3.48
C LEU A 56 -4.46 -13.42 -3.02
N ALA A 57 -3.90 -13.42 -1.81
CA ALA A 57 -3.14 -12.28 -1.29
C ALA A 57 -1.89 -12.00 -2.15
N ILE A 58 -1.23 -13.05 -2.66
CA ILE A 58 -0.05 -12.89 -3.52
C ILE A 58 -0.42 -12.29 -4.88
N ASP A 59 -1.51 -12.75 -5.51
CA ASP A 59 -1.99 -12.16 -6.78
C ASP A 59 -2.37 -10.69 -6.58
N ILE A 60 -3.15 -10.38 -5.54
CA ILE A 60 -3.53 -8.99 -5.23
C ILE A 60 -2.28 -8.13 -5.01
N LYS A 61 -1.32 -8.61 -4.21
CA LYS A 61 -0.06 -7.90 -3.95
C LYS A 61 0.70 -7.62 -5.24
N LYS A 62 0.78 -8.60 -6.15
CA LYS A 62 1.42 -8.43 -7.46
C LYS A 62 0.71 -7.35 -8.29
N ARG A 63 -0.62 -7.41 -8.40
CA ARG A 63 -1.41 -6.40 -9.14
C ARG A 63 -1.28 -4.99 -8.56
N VAL A 64 -1.27 -4.87 -7.23
CA VAL A 64 -1.06 -3.60 -6.53
C VAL A 64 0.36 -3.07 -6.78
N ALA A 65 1.38 -3.93 -6.74
CA ALA A 65 2.76 -3.54 -7.04
C ALA A 65 2.91 -3.03 -8.48
N ASP A 66 2.34 -3.75 -9.44
CA ASP A 66 2.35 -3.39 -10.86
C ASP A 66 1.65 -2.04 -11.08
N TYR A 67 0.48 -1.81 -10.45
CA TYR A 67 -0.28 -0.56 -10.57
C TYR A 67 0.44 0.65 -9.97
N LEU A 68 1.06 0.48 -8.80
CA LEU A 68 1.90 1.51 -8.18
C LEU A 68 3.14 1.82 -9.03
N GLY A 69 3.58 0.87 -9.86
CA GLY A 69 4.66 1.06 -10.82
C GLY A 69 6.02 0.60 -10.31
N TYR A 70 6.06 -0.34 -9.37
CA TYR A 70 7.31 -0.95 -8.92
C TYR A 70 8.02 -1.65 -10.08
N GLY A 71 9.33 -1.46 -10.20
CA GLY A 71 10.11 -1.99 -11.34
C GLY A 71 9.95 -1.21 -12.65
N THR A 72 9.12 -0.17 -12.70
CA THR A 72 8.90 0.65 -13.92
C THR A 72 9.54 2.04 -13.79
N PRO A 73 9.69 2.81 -14.90
CA PRO A 73 10.13 4.20 -14.85
C PRO A 73 9.24 5.09 -13.96
N ILE A 74 7.95 4.77 -13.86
CA ILE A 74 6.99 5.48 -12.99
C ILE A 74 7.41 5.34 -11.52
N GLY A 75 7.86 4.15 -11.10
CA GLY A 75 8.35 3.94 -9.74
C GLY A 75 9.58 4.79 -9.40
N LYS A 76 10.44 5.09 -10.39
CA LYS A 76 11.56 6.02 -10.20
C LYS A 76 11.08 7.46 -10.04
N PHE A 77 10.05 7.87 -10.79
CA PHE A 77 9.45 9.20 -10.68
C PHE A 77 8.77 9.41 -9.32
N LEU A 78 8.07 8.38 -8.82
CA LEU A 78 7.40 8.39 -7.51
C LEU A 78 8.36 8.13 -6.32
N ASP A 79 9.66 8.03 -6.59
CA ASP A 79 10.69 7.69 -5.59
C ASP A 79 10.37 6.43 -4.76
N LEU A 80 9.77 5.41 -5.35
CA LEU A 80 9.48 4.16 -4.62
C LEU A 80 10.78 3.49 -4.16
N ASP A 81 10.79 3.00 -2.92
CA ASP A 81 11.86 2.15 -2.45
C ASP A 81 11.90 0.87 -3.29
N GLY A 82 13.10 0.34 -3.57
CA GLY A 82 13.30 -0.73 -4.55
C GLY A 82 12.66 -2.08 -4.20
N GLY A 83 11.99 -2.18 -3.05
CA GLY A 83 11.20 -3.33 -2.63
C GLY A 83 9.81 -3.39 -3.28
N ALA A 84 8.95 -4.27 -2.79
CA ALA A 84 7.53 -4.36 -3.15
C ALA A 84 6.67 -3.64 -2.09
N PRO A 85 5.44 -3.21 -2.40
CA PRO A 85 4.56 -2.65 -1.39
C PRO A 85 4.23 -3.72 -0.35
N VAL A 86 4.09 -3.32 0.91
CA VAL A 86 3.68 -4.22 1.98
C VAL A 86 2.16 -4.17 2.05
N LEU A 87 1.52 -5.23 1.57
CA LEU A 87 0.08 -5.45 1.68
C LEU A 87 -0.16 -6.51 2.75
N THR A 88 -0.82 -6.13 3.83
CA THR A 88 -1.20 -7.02 4.93
C THR A 88 -2.71 -7.02 5.06
N ILE A 89 -3.30 -8.19 5.24
CA ILE A 89 -4.75 -8.33 5.41
C ILE A 89 -5.00 -9.04 6.73
N GLU A 90 -5.60 -8.33 7.68
CA GLU A 90 -5.94 -8.85 8.99
C GLU A 90 -7.44 -9.16 9.05
N ARG A 91 -7.76 -10.39 9.43
CA ARG A 91 -9.14 -10.84 9.58
C ARG A 91 -9.57 -10.65 11.03
N THR A 92 -10.55 -9.78 11.25
CA THR A 92 -11.22 -9.66 12.55
C THR A 92 -12.58 -10.37 12.51
N GLN A 93 -13.26 -10.45 13.65
CA GLN A 93 -14.56 -11.12 13.77
C GLN A 93 -15.63 -10.49 12.86
N VAL A 94 -15.66 -9.16 12.78
CA VAL A 94 -16.69 -8.39 12.06
C VAL A 94 -16.16 -7.81 10.74
N TRP A 95 -14.92 -7.34 10.75
CA TRP A 95 -14.30 -6.66 9.62
C TRP A 95 -13.03 -7.36 9.17
N GLN A 96 -12.62 -7.10 7.94
CA GLN A 96 -11.31 -7.43 7.44
C GLN A 96 -10.59 -6.12 7.16
N VAL A 97 -9.38 -5.97 7.66
CA VAL A 97 -8.60 -4.74 7.59
C VAL A 97 -7.48 -4.96 6.59
N VAL A 98 -7.45 -4.14 5.54
CA VAL A 98 -6.43 -4.17 4.50
C VAL A 98 -5.48 -3.00 4.71
N TYR A 99 -4.23 -3.31 5.02
CA TYR A 99 -3.14 -2.35 5.18
C TYR A 99 -2.28 -2.34 3.93
N LEU A 100 -2.17 -1.16 3.30
CA LEU A 100 -1.23 -0.92 2.21
C LEU A 100 -0.17 0.08 2.68
N ARG A 101 1.07 -0.39 2.80
CA ARG A 101 2.23 0.43 3.15
C ARG A 101 3.17 0.56 1.97
N VAL A 102 3.58 1.80 1.70
CA VAL A 102 4.52 2.17 0.64
C VAL A 102 5.60 3.05 1.24
N ARG A 103 6.86 2.67 0.99
CA ARG A 103 8.03 3.43 1.41
C ARG A 103 8.65 4.14 0.22
N THR A 104 8.96 5.42 0.37
CA THR A 104 9.73 6.18 -0.62
C THR A 104 11.21 6.20 -0.26
N LYS A 105 12.06 6.53 -1.24
CA LYS A 105 13.49 6.72 -1.05
C LYS A 105 13.77 8.07 -0.39
N PRO A 106 14.81 8.15 0.45
CA PRO A 106 15.25 9.44 0.98
C PRO A 106 15.71 10.34 -0.16
N VAL A 107 15.45 11.64 0.00
CA VAL A 107 16.00 12.66 -0.89
C VAL A 107 17.50 12.74 -0.62
N ALA A 108 18.32 12.27 -1.58
CA ALA A 108 19.78 12.20 -1.47
C ALA A 108 20.44 13.58 -1.62
N VAL A 109 20.15 14.47 -0.68
CA VAL A 109 20.75 15.80 -0.61
C VAL A 109 21.73 15.81 0.55
N SER A 110 23.02 15.95 0.25
CA SER A 110 24.14 15.80 1.20
C SER A 110 24.06 16.69 2.44
N TRP A 111 23.27 17.77 2.41
CA TRP A 111 23.13 18.73 3.51
C TRP A 111 21.81 18.56 4.29
N MET A 112 20.93 17.63 3.90
CA MET A 112 19.63 17.42 4.54
C MET A 112 19.68 16.22 5.50
N TYR A 113 19.28 16.43 6.76
CA TYR A 113 19.42 15.50 7.89
C TYR A 113 18.51 14.26 7.86
N LYS A 114 17.60 14.13 6.88
CA LYS A 114 16.71 12.96 6.77
C LYS A 114 17.34 11.89 5.87
N SER A 115 17.94 10.89 6.52
CA SER A 115 18.46 9.68 5.86
C SER A 115 17.40 8.61 5.55
N LYS A 116 16.18 8.77 6.09
CA LYS A 116 15.05 7.86 5.88
C LYS A 116 13.98 8.51 5.01
N GLY A 117 13.46 7.75 4.05
CA GLY A 117 12.33 8.18 3.22
C GLY A 117 11.01 8.19 3.98
N PHE A 118 9.92 8.49 3.28
CA PHE A 118 8.59 8.59 3.89
C PHE A 118 7.86 7.25 3.81
N ASP A 119 7.23 6.87 4.92
CA ASP A 119 6.34 5.72 5.00
C ASP A 119 4.90 6.22 4.91
N PHE A 120 4.20 5.81 3.86
CA PHE A 120 2.77 6.08 3.67
C PHE A 120 1.99 4.81 3.96
N GLU A 121 0.94 4.92 4.77
CA GLU A 121 0.06 3.82 5.14
C GLU A 121 -1.39 4.22 4.87
N ILE A 122 -2.10 3.36 4.13
CA ILE A 122 -3.54 3.47 3.93
C ILE A 122 -4.19 2.20 4.46
N THR A 123 -5.22 2.40 5.27
CA THR A 123 -6.02 1.32 5.86
C THR A 123 -7.43 1.36 5.28
N LYS A 124 -7.95 0.21 4.84
CA LYS A 124 -9.34 0.06 4.40
C LYS A 124 -10.03 -1.05 5.17
N TYR A 125 -11.29 -0.81 5.52
CA TYR A 125 -12.13 -1.76 6.22
C TYR A 125 -13.12 -2.38 5.23
N VAL A 126 -13.22 -3.70 5.26
CA VAL A 126 -14.08 -4.50 4.40
C VAL A 126 -14.97 -5.37 5.29
N PRO A 127 -16.30 -5.39 5.09
CA PRO A 127 -17.17 -6.25 5.89
C PRO A 127 -16.86 -7.71 5.62
N ASN A 128 -16.90 -8.53 6.68
CA ASN A 128 -16.75 -9.96 6.54
C ASN A 128 -17.99 -10.54 5.82
N ARG A 129 -17.77 -11.44 4.85
CA ARG A 129 -18.86 -12.03 4.07
C ARG A 129 -19.50 -13.17 4.88
N ASP A 130 -20.52 -12.87 5.70
CA ASP A 130 -21.34 -13.80 6.50
C ASP A 130 -20.56 -14.95 7.18
N ARG A 131 -19.90 -14.67 8.31
CA ARG A 131 -19.59 -15.73 9.28
C ARG A 131 -20.60 -15.62 10.43
N PRO A 132 -21.28 -16.70 10.85
CA PRO A 132 -21.97 -16.70 12.13
C PRO A 132 -20.97 -16.29 13.21
N ILE A 133 -21.37 -15.38 14.10
CA ILE A 133 -20.50 -14.90 15.18
C ILE A 133 -20.17 -16.10 16.07
N ALA A 134 -18.98 -16.65 15.94
CA ALA A 134 -18.46 -17.64 16.87
C ALA A 134 -17.89 -16.86 18.06
N PHE A 135 -18.71 -16.67 19.10
CA PHE A 135 -18.22 -16.19 20.37
C PHE A 135 -17.31 -17.28 20.97
N GLU A 136 -16.00 -17.10 20.91
CA GLU A 136 -15.10 -17.84 21.80
C GLU A 136 -15.21 -17.21 23.19
N LEU A 137 -16.14 -17.74 23.98
CA LEU A 137 -16.28 -17.35 25.38
C LEU A 137 -15.05 -17.88 26.14
N PRO A 138 -14.34 -17.03 26.90
CA PRO A 138 -13.23 -17.49 27.72
C PRO A 138 -13.73 -18.53 28.73
N GLY A 139 -13.29 -19.78 28.59
CA GLY A 139 -13.59 -20.86 29.54
C GLY A 139 -14.41 -22.05 29.04
N MET A 140 -14.81 -22.12 27.76
CA MET A 140 -15.39 -23.35 27.19
C MET A 140 -14.46 -23.96 26.13
N LYS A 141 -13.75 -25.01 26.53
CA LYS A 141 -13.16 -26.04 25.67
C LYS A 141 -13.84 -27.36 25.96
#